data_AF-A0A9N9F9C1-F1
#
_entry.id   AF-A0A9N9F9C1-F1
#
_cell.length_a   1.000
_cell.length_b   1.000
_cell.length_c   1.000
_cell.angle_alpha   90.00
_cell.angle_beta   90.00
_cell.angle_gamma   90.00
#
_symmetry.space_group_name_H-M   'P 1'
#
loop_
_entity.id
_entity.type
_entity.pdbx_description
1 polymer ?
#
loop_
_entity_poly.entity_id
_entity_poly.type
_entity_poly.pdbx_seq_one_letter_code
_entity_poly.pdbx_strand_id
1 'polypeptide(L)'
;MRTLLLTKVQRKASLTWHKSSPNELKTYLFLYSIAAVVDPDHSGGNEELISQRKGLTVYGGDETIPALNHLVKDGEEFSIGNITAKALYTVCHTRGSDTLFIGGCGRFFEGTADQMYNSLINVLGKLPEDTKVYCGHEYTKSNLKFAESIEPDNQVIKDKIQWASKNQQTIPSTIGDELKFNPFMRVNVDSVKKATGKNDPIEVMGALREMKNNFK
;
A
#
# COMPACT_ATOMS: atom_id res chain seq x y z
N MET A 1 -4.08 19.79 -14.32
CA MET A 1 -3.42 19.11 -13.21
C MET A 1 -2.85 17.81 -13.69
N ARG A 2 -1.53 17.64 -13.56
CA ARG A 2 -0.76 16.51 -14.09
C ARG A 2 -0.33 15.65 -12.90
N THR A 3 -0.59 14.35 -13.01
CA THR A 3 -0.33 13.27 -12.04
C THR A 3 1.16 13.07 -11.79
N LEU A 4 1.55 12.76 -10.54
CA LEU A 4 2.91 12.37 -10.18
C LEU A 4 3.03 10.84 -10.14
N LEU A 5 4.13 10.37 -10.72
CA LEU A 5 4.56 8.98 -10.89
C LEU A 5 5.73 8.76 -9.92
N LEU A 6 5.64 7.80 -9.00
CA LEU A 6 6.76 7.38 -8.14
C LEU A 6 7.25 6.00 -8.62
N THR A 7 8.47 5.95 -9.14
CA THR A 7 9.05 4.77 -9.77
C THR A 7 9.73 3.84 -8.78
N LYS A 8 9.50 2.55 -9.01
CA LYS A 8 10.32 1.39 -8.66
C LYS A 8 11.80 1.66 -8.92
N VAL A 9 12.66 1.55 -7.90
CA VAL A 9 14.11 1.42 -8.09
C VAL A 9 14.41 -0.03 -8.48
N GLN A 10 14.24 -0.35 -9.77
CA GLN A 10 15.03 -1.41 -10.37
C GLN A 10 16.03 -0.77 -11.32
N ARG A 11 17.32 -1.05 -11.04
CA ARG A 11 18.53 -0.64 -11.76
C ARG A 11 18.24 -0.25 -13.22
N LYS A 12 18.35 1.06 -13.51
CA LYS A 12 18.11 1.76 -14.80
C LYS A 12 16.63 2.04 -15.15
N ALA A 13 16.11 3.14 -14.62
CA ALA A 13 15.04 3.88 -15.30
C ALA A 13 15.18 5.39 -15.00
N SER A 14 15.38 6.19 -16.04
CA SER A 14 15.20 7.63 -16.05
C SER A 14 13.71 7.94 -16.31
N LEU A 15 13.20 9.01 -15.69
CA LEU A 15 11.83 9.47 -15.90
C LEU A 15 11.74 10.36 -17.14
N THR A 16 10.83 10.04 -18.06
CA THR A 16 10.39 10.92 -19.16
C THR A 16 8.86 11.02 -19.16
N TRP A 17 8.34 12.21 -19.47
CA TRP A 17 6.95 12.60 -19.28
C TRP A 17 6.07 12.39 -20.53
N HIS A 18 4.81 11.96 -20.34
CA HIS A 18 3.74 12.14 -21.34
C HIS A 18 2.45 12.70 -20.70
N LYS A 19 1.83 13.64 -21.44
CA LYS A 19 0.75 14.56 -21.06
C LYS A 19 -0.63 13.87 -21.04
N SER A 20 -1.39 14.03 -19.96
CA SER A 20 -2.86 13.95 -19.99
C SER A 20 -3.50 15.00 -19.06
N SER A 21 -4.80 15.23 -19.24
CA SER A 21 -5.58 16.49 -19.19
C SER A 21 -5.88 17.15 -17.83
N PRO A 22 -6.35 18.43 -17.78
CA PRO A 22 -6.16 19.29 -16.61
C PRO A 22 -7.17 19.31 -15.45
N ASN A 23 -8.34 18.67 -15.47
CA ASN A 23 -9.48 19.10 -14.62
C ASN A 23 -10.10 18.06 -13.64
N GLU A 24 -9.34 17.16 -13.02
CA GLU A 24 -9.89 16.32 -11.93
C GLU A 24 -8.98 16.40 -10.69
N LEU A 25 -9.53 16.92 -9.59
CA LEU A 25 -8.95 16.77 -8.25
C LEU A 25 -9.11 15.30 -7.85
N LYS A 26 -8.07 14.51 -8.04
CA LYS A 26 -8.02 13.11 -7.62
C LYS A 26 -7.10 12.98 -6.41
N THR A 27 -7.60 12.34 -5.35
CA THR A 27 -6.78 11.93 -4.21
C THR A 27 -6.02 10.67 -4.60
N TYR A 28 -4.69 10.69 -4.43
CA TYR A 28 -3.81 9.57 -4.73
C TYR A 28 -3.12 9.11 -3.45
N LEU A 29 -3.26 7.84 -3.07
CA LEU A 29 -2.50 7.21 -1.99
C LEU A 29 -1.29 6.49 -2.61
N PHE A 30 -0.11 7.04 -2.35
CA PHE A 30 1.15 6.40 -2.70
C PHE A 30 1.71 5.69 -1.47
N LEU A 31 1.84 4.37 -1.55
CA LEU A 31 2.51 3.55 -0.54
C LEU A 31 3.96 3.27 -0.95
N TYR A 32 4.56 4.13 -1.79
CA TYR A 32 5.95 4.02 -2.20
C TYR A 32 6.62 5.39 -2.37
N SER A 33 7.82 5.50 -1.78
CA SER A 33 8.91 6.47 -1.94
C SER A 33 8.58 7.96 -2.13
N ILE A 34 7.86 8.50 -1.15
CA ILE A 34 8.35 9.69 -0.43
C ILE A 34 8.97 9.08 0.84
N ALA A 35 10.23 8.64 0.72
CA ALA A 35 10.89 7.55 1.48
C ALA A 35 10.27 7.20 2.85
N ALA A 36 9.58 6.07 2.96
CA ALA A 36 8.88 5.68 4.19
C ALA A 36 9.53 4.48 4.93
N VAL A 37 10.72 4.02 4.53
CA VAL A 37 11.28 2.74 5.04
C VAL A 37 12.79 2.72 5.10
N VAL A 38 13.30 1.96 6.07
CA VAL A 38 14.69 1.51 6.22
C VAL A 38 15.02 0.35 5.26
N ASP A 39 14.03 -0.36 4.70
CA ASP A 39 14.28 -1.57 3.90
C ASP A 39 15.14 -1.25 2.67
N PRO A 40 16.24 -2.00 2.43
CA PRO A 40 17.14 -1.76 1.31
C PRO A 40 16.47 -1.74 -0.07
N ASP A 41 15.39 -2.51 -0.30
CA ASP A 41 14.73 -2.49 -1.60
C ASP A 41 13.83 -1.26 -1.81
N HIS A 42 13.55 -0.48 -0.76
CA HIS A 42 12.80 0.77 -0.80
C HIS A 42 13.67 2.03 -0.73
N SER A 43 14.73 2.04 0.09
CA SER A 43 15.54 3.26 0.35
C SER A 43 17.04 3.10 0.07
N GLY A 44 17.50 1.90 -0.30
CA GLY A 44 18.92 1.65 -0.57
C GLY A 44 19.52 2.43 -1.74
N GLY A 45 18.69 3.04 -2.60
CA GLY A 45 19.13 3.91 -3.70
C GLY A 45 19.27 5.40 -3.34
N ASN A 46 18.87 5.83 -2.14
CA ASN A 46 18.75 7.26 -1.81
C ASN A 46 20.10 7.99 -1.85
N GLU A 47 21.14 7.42 -1.24
CA GLU A 47 22.47 8.04 -1.17
C GLU A 47 23.09 8.18 -2.57
N GLU A 48 23.00 7.13 -3.40
CA GLU A 48 23.47 7.18 -4.79
C GLU A 48 22.73 8.28 -5.56
N LEU A 49 21.41 8.37 -5.42
CA LEU A 49 20.60 9.36 -6.12
C LEU A 49 20.95 10.80 -5.74
N ILE A 50 21.13 11.09 -4.45
CA ILE A 50 21.55 12.42 -3.98
C ILE A 50 22.96 12.76 -4.47
N SER A 51 23.87 11.78 -4.49
CA SER A 51 25.23 12.00 -4.99
C SER A 51 25.24 12.42 -6.48
N GLN A 52 24.31 11.88 -7.27
CA GLN A 52 24.17 12.18 -8.70
C GLN A 52 23.38 13.47 -8.96
N ARG A 53 22.51 13.89 -8.02
CA ARG A 53 21.64 15.05 -8.16
C ARG A 53 21.55 15.84 -6.85
N LYS A 54 22.28 16.96 -6.81
CA LYS A 54 22.22 17.90 -5.68
C LYS A 54 20.87 18.62 -5.62
N GLY A 55 20.43 18.96 -4.42
CA GLY A 55 19.20 19.72 -4.18
C GLY A 55 17.92 18.89 -4.13
N LEU A 56 18.02 17.55 -4.11
CA LEU A 56 16.86 16.68 -3.88
C LEU A 56 16.45 16.68 -2.41
N THR A 57 15.15 16.68 -2.17
CA THR A 57 14.56 16.47 -0.84
C THR A 57 14.16 15.01 -0.69
N VAL A 58 14.67 14.36 0.35
CA VAL A 58 14.27 13.02 0.78
C VAL A 58 13.41 13.16 2.02
N TYR A 59 12.12 13.06 1.78
CA TYR A 59 11.09 13.04 2.80
C TYR A 59 10.97 11.65 3.42
N GLY A 60 10.66 11.55 4.70
CA GLY A 60 10.37 10.25 5.32
C GLY A 60 9.94 10.27 6.76
N GLY A 61 9.32 9.17 7.21
CA GLY A 61 8.73 9.05 8.55
C GLY A 61 9.66 8.44 9.61
N ASP A 62 10.87 8.06 9.24
CA ASP A 62 11.86 7.42 10.12
C ASP A 62 13.25 8.02 9.90
N GLU A 63 13.91 8.44 10.98
CA GLU A 63 15.24 9.08 10.95
C GLU A 63 16.36 8.15 10.44
N THR A 64 16.13 6.84 10.45
CA THR A 64 17.10 5.83 10.01
C THR A 64 17.12 5.64 8.49
N ILE A 65 16.26 6.35 7.75
CA ILE A 65 16.20 6.30 6.28
C ILE A 65 17.48 6.90 5.69
N PRO A 66 18.21 6.16 4.81
CA PRO A 66 19.41 6.67 4.17
C PRO A 66 19.15 7.98 3.42
N ALA A 67 20.03 8.95 3.64
CA ALA A 67 20.00 10.27 3.04
C ALA A 67 18.73 11.11 3.32
N LEU A 68 17.96 10.79 4.37
CA LEU A 68 16.82 11.60 4.82
C LEU A 68 17.26 13.04 5.10
N ASN A 69 16.50 14.00 4.58
CA ASN A 69 16.72 15.42 4.88
C ASN A 69 15.42 16.20 5.16
N HIS A 70 14.28 15.50 5.19
CA HIS A 70 13.00 16.07 5.60
C HIS A 70 12.16 15.02 6.34
N LEU A 71 12.18 15.04 7.67
CA LEU A 71 11.34 14.15 8.48
C LEU A 71 9.88 14.63 8.42
N VAL A 72 8.94 13.75 8.07
CA VAL A 72 7.50 14.02 8.09
C VAL A 72 6.82 13.28 9.23
N LYS A 73 5.87 13.93 9.89
CA LYS A 73 5.09 13.37 11.00
C LYS A 73 3.72 12.90 10.55
N ASP A 74 3.08 12.06 11.37
CA ASP A 74 1.70 11.65 11.11
C ASP A 74 0.76 12.86 11.00
N GLY A 75 -0.09 12.84 9.98
CA GLY A 75 -1.03 13.91 9.67
C GLY A 75 -0.41 15.18 9.09
N GLU A 76 0.92 15.27 8.96
CA GLU A 76 1.60 16.42 8.40
C GLU A 76 1.28 16.59 6.92
N GLU A 77 0.93 17.81 6.52
CA GLU A 77 0.72 18.18 5.12
C GLU A 77 1.96 18.91 4.60
N PHE A 78 2.43 18.50 3.42
CA PHE A 78 3.59 19.06 2.77
C PHE A 78 3.36 19.16 1.26
N SER A 79 4.17 19.97 0.57
CA SER A 79 4.00 20.22 -0.86
C SER A 79 5.16 19.67 -1.68
N ILE A 80 4.82 18.93 -2.74
CA ILE A 80 5.76 18.51 -3.78
C ILE A 80 5.38 19.24 -5.06
N GLY A 81 6.10 20.33 -5.35
CA GLY A 81 5.73 21.23 -6.43
C GLY A 81 4.36 21.85 -6.18
N ASN A 82 3.37 21.48 -6.99
CA ASN A 82 1.99 21.97 -6.89
C ASN A 82 1.01 20.92 -6.32
N ILE A 83 1.53 19.82 -5.75
CA ILE A 83 0.73 18.76 -5.13
C ILE A 83 0.86 18.89 -3.62
N THR A 84 -0.27 18.95 -2.92
CA THR A 84 -0.32 18.77 -1.48
C THR A 84 -0.41 17.28 -1.17
N ALA A 85 0.51 16.80 -0.34
CA ALA A 85 0.53 15.45 0.19
C ALA A 85 0.27 15.51 1.71
N LYS A 86 -0.37 14.46 2.23
CA LYS A 86 -0.56 14.27 3.67
C LYS A 86 0.11 12.97 4.07
N ALA A 87 1.00 13.03 5.05
CA ALA A 87 1.60 11.84 5.64
C ALA A 87 0.57 11.12 6.50
N LEU A 88 0.44 9.81 6.30
CA LEU A 88 -0.41 8.93 7.11
C LEU A 88 0.46 7.82 7.66
N TYR A 89 0.61 7.76 8.96
CA TYR A 89 1.47 6.78 9.59
C TYR A 89 0.71 5.46 9.73
N THR A 90 1.16 4.46 8.99
CA THR A 90 0.67 3.09 9.07
C THR A 90 1.75 2.19 9.66
N VAL A 91 1.54 1.74 10.90
CA VAL A 91 2.45 0.86 11.63
C VAL A 91 1.93 -0.57 11.55
N CYS A 92 2.79 -1.51 11.15
CA CYS A 92 2.68 -2.93 11.49
C CYS A 92 3.78 -3.75 10.80
N HIS A 93 3.88 -3.63 9.47
CA HIS A 93 4.88 -4.36 8.71
C HIS A 93 6.29 -3.93 9.11
N THR A 94 6.48 -2.61 9.05
CA THR A 94 7.54 -1.84 9.67
C THR A 94 6.90 -0.53 10.17
N ARG A 95 7.72 0.46 10.51
CA ARG A 95 7.33 1.84 10.80
C ARG A 95 7.02 2.69 9.54
N GLY A 96 6.25 2.18 8.56
CA GLY A 96 5.70 3.09 7.53
C GLY A 96 5.53 2.61 6.07
N SER A 97 5.71 1.33 5.74
CA SER A 97 5.45 0.85 4.36
C SER A 97 4.85 -0.54 4.31
N ASP A 98 4.53 -1.00 3.09
CA ASP A 98 4.04 -2.33 2.77
C ASP A 98 2.81 -2.73 3.60
N THR A 99 2.03 -1.72 3.97
CA THR A 99 0.84 -1.88 4.80
C THR A 99 -0.29 -2.50 3.97
N LEU A 100 -0.65 -1.87 2.85
CA LEU A 100 -1.71 -2.33 1.95
C LEU A 100 -1.13 -2.74 0.60
N PHE A 101 -1.48 -3.95 0.16
CA PHE A 101 -1.28 -4.42 -1.20
C PHE A 101 -2.62 -4.65 -1.87
N ILE A 102 -2.64 -4.70 -3.19
CA ILE A 102 -3.84 -5.13 -3.91
C ILE A 102 -4.17 -6.58 -3.50
N GLY A 103 -5.30 -6.74 -2.82
CA GLY A 103 -5.80 -8.02 -2.30
C GLY A 103 -5.06 -8.56 -1.08
N GLY A 104 -4.19 -7.78 -0.45
CA GLY A 104 -3.41 -8.23 0.70
C GLY A 104 -2.93 -7.12 1.63
N CYS A 105 -2.12 -7.50 2.61
CA CYS A 105 -1.37 -6.59 3.48
C CYS A 105 0.04 -7.14 3.72
N GLY A 106 0.92 -6.31 4.29
CA GLY A 106 2.25 -6.70 4.74
C GLY A 106 2.23 -7.78 5.81
N ARG A 107 3.34 -8.52 5.92
CA ARG A 107 3.60 -9.39 7.08
C ARG A 107 3.82 -8.55 8.32
N PHE A 108 3.43 -9.01 9.50
CA PHE A 108 3.54 -8.24 10.74
C PHE A 108 4.93 -8.48 11.37
N PHE A 109 5.99 -7.94 10.77
CA PHE A 109 7.34 -8.20 11.28
C PHE A 109 7.63 -7.44 12.57
N GLU A 110 7.19 -6.17 12.67
CA GLU A 110 7.46 -5.30 13.81
C GLU A 110 6.21 -4.85 14.56
N GLY A 111 5.06 -5.49 14.30
CA GLY A 111 3.79 -5.03 14.83
C GLY A 111 2.75 -6.11 15.07
N THR A 112 1.57 -5.67 15.48
CA THR A 112 0.47 -6.54 15.93
C THR A 112 -0.73 -6.47 14.98
N ALA A 113 -1.66 -7.42 15.14
CA ALA A 113 -2.93 -7.42 14.42
C ALA A 113 -3.76 -6.15 14.69
N ASP A 114 -3.72 -5.63 15.93
CA ASP A 114 -4.39 -4.37 16.30
C ASP A 114 -3.81 -3.17 15.53
N GLN A 115 -2.48 -3.10 15.42
CA GLN A 115 -1.82 -2.04 14.66
C GLN A 115 -2.14 -2.12 13.16
N MET A 116 -2.17 -3.33 12.57
CA MET A 116 -2.60 -3.48 11.18
C MET A 116 -4.08 -3.15 11.01
N TYR A 117 -4.95 -3.55 11.95
CA TYR A 117 -6.36 -3.20 11.95
C TYR A 117 -6.55 -1.68 11.95
N ASN A 118 -5.86 -0.97 12.85
CA ASN A 118 -5.90 0.47 12.89
C ASN A 118 -5.42 1.09 11.57
N SER A 119 -4.28 0.64 11.05
CA SER A 119 -3.72 1.15 9.79
C SER A 119 -4.66 0.93 8.60
N LEU A 120 -5.18 -0.29 8.42
CA LEU A 120 -6.01 -0.63 7.28
C LEU A 120 -7.43 -0.09 7.39
N ILE A 121 -8.07 -0.24 8.54
CA ILE A 121 -9.51 0.05 8.69
C ILE A 121 -9.74 1.48 9.18
N ASN A 122 -9.00 1.92 10.20
CA ASN A 122 -9.25 3.21 10.84
C ASN A 122 -8.53 4.39 10.17
N VAL A 123 -7.46 4.14 9.41
CA VAL A 123 -6.70 5.14 8.68
C VAL A 123 -6.98 5.04 7.18
N LEU A 124 -6.53 3.99 6.50
CA LEU A 124 -6.64 3.88 5.04
C LEU A 124 -8.08 3.64 4.57
N GLY A 125 -8.84 2.81 5.28
CA GLY A 125 -10.23 2.48 4.95
C GLY A 125 -11.21 3.66 5.09
N LYS A 126 -10.79 4.77 5.71
CA LYS A 126 -11.58 6.00 5.82
C LYS A 126 -11.32 7.01 4.69
N LEU A 127 -10.36 6.73 3.81
CA LEU A 127 -10.10 7.56 2.64
C LEU A 127 -11.26 7.46 1.63
N PRO A 128 -11.45 8.47 0.75
CA PRO A 128 -12.45 8.39 -0.32
C PRO A 128 -12.30 7.12 -1.15
N GLU A 129 -13.43 6.48 -1.50
CA GLU A 129 -13.41 5.19 -2.20
C GLU A 129 -12.66 5.23 -3.54
N ASP A 130 -12.66 6.37 -4.24
CA ASP A 130 -11.98 6.57 -5.52
C ASP A 130 -10.46 6.79 -5.38
N THR A 131 -9.95 6.89 -4.14
CA THR A 131 -8.52 7.05 -3.84
C THR A 131 -7.73 5.90 -4.45
N LYS A 132 -6.80 6.23 -5.35
CA LYS A 132 -5.95 5.23 -6.03
C LYS A 132 -4.90 4.68 -5.07
N VAL A 133 -4.70 3.37 -5.10
CA VAL A 133 -3.71 2.65 -4.26
C VAL A 133 -2.52 2.24 -5.12
N TYR A 134 -1.34 2.78 -4.82
CA TYR A 134 -0.07 2.40 -5.43
C TYR A 134 0.82 1.71 -4.39
N CYS A 135 0.84 0.37 -4.37
CA CYS A 135 1.62 -0.42 -3.42
C CYS A 135 3.03 -0.79 -3.92
N GLY A 136 3.93 -1.20 -3.02
CA GLY A 136 5.34 -1.43 -3.34
C GLY A 136 5.63 -2.67 -4.19
N HIS A 137 4.74 -3.66 -4.17
CA HIS A 137 5.01 -4.97 -4.78
C HIS A 137 3.84 -5.51 -5.61
N GLU A 138 4.18 -6.20 -6.69
CA GLU A 138 3.24 -6.87 -7.61
C GLU A 138 2.87 -8.28 -7.07
N TYR A 139 2.22 -8.31 -5.90
CA TYR A 139 1.76 -9.54 -5.23
C TYR A 139 0.30 -9.89 -5.52
N THR A 140 -0.38 -9.13 -6.38
CA THR A 140 -1.83 -9.22 -6.62
C THR A 140 -2.31 -10.63 -6.95
N LYS A 141 -1.59 -11.36 -7.82
CA LYS A 141 -2.01 -12.71 -8.23
C LYS A 141 -2.00 -13.71 -7.07
N SER A 142 -0.97 -13.70 -6.22
CA SER A 142 -0.89 -14.59 -5.05
C SER A 142 -1.85 -14.14 -3.95
N ASN A 143 -2.02 -12.84 -3.77
CA ASN A 143 -2.98 -12.24 -2.85
C ASN A 143 -4.42 -12.64 -3.19
N LEU A 144 -4.82 -12.56 -4.45
CA LEU A 144 -6.17 -12.92 -4.87
C LEU A 144 -6.46 -14.42 -4.76
N LYS A 145 -5.46 -15.30 -5.01
CA LYS A 145 -5.60 -16.74 -4.74
C LYS A 145 -5.89 -17.01 -3.27
N PHE A 146 -5.19 -16.32 -2.37
CA PHE A 146 -5.48 -16.41 -0.95
C PHE A 146 -6.88 -15.87 -0.64
N ALA A 147 -7.25 -14.72 -1.21
CA ALA A 147 -8.58 -14.13 -1.01
C ALA A 147 -9.71 -15.08 -1.43
N GLU A 148 -9.54 -15.78 -2.55
CA GLU A 148 -10.50 -16.80 -3.03
C GLU A 148 -10.62 -17.98 -2.06
N SER A 149 -9.53 -18.38 -1.40
CA SER A 149 -9.60 -19.43 -0.36
C SER A 149 -10.37 -19.01 0.90
N ILE A 150 -10.46 -17.70 1.17
CA ILE A 150 -11.20 -17.15 2.32
C ILE A 150 -12.67 -16.93 1.97
N GLU A 151 -12.96 -16.39 0.78
CA GLU A 151 -14.31 -16.10 0.33
C GLU A 151 -14.58 -16.70 -1.08
N PRO A 152 -14.73 -18.03 -1.21
CA PRO A 152 -14.86 -18.71 -2.50
C PRO A 152 -16.12 -18.34 -3.28
N ASP A 153 -17.12 -17.76 -2.62
CA ASP A 153 -18.37 -17.31 -3.24
C ASP A 153 -18.37 -15.82 -3.60
N ASN A 154 -17.31 -15.07 -3.26
CA ASN A 154 -17.22 -13.64 -3.59
C ASN A 154 -16.87 -13.46 -5.09
N GLN A 155 -17.88 -13.09 -5.87
CA GLN A 155 -17.73 -12.90 -7.32
C GLN A 155 -16.73 -11.80 -7.69
N VAL A 156 -16.58 -10.76 -6.86
CA VAL A 156 -15.61 -9.68 -7.10
C VAL A 156 -14.17 -10.21 -7.08
N ILE A 157 -13.86 -11.16 -6.18
CA ILE A 157 -12.55 -11.82 -6.14
C ILE A 157 -12.32 -12.59 -7.45
N LYS A 158 -13.31 -13.38 -7.89
CA LYS A 158 -13.22 -14.19 -9.13
C LYS A 158 -12.99 -13.30 -10.36
N ASP A 159 -13.75 -12.23 -10.48
CA ASP A 159 -13.61 -11.28 -11.58
C ASP A 159 -12.23 -10.59 -11.55
N LYS A 160 -11.76 -10.25 -10.34
CA LYS A 160 -10.43 -9.64 -10.17
C LYS A 160 -9.30 -10.62 -10.50
N ILE A 161 -9.44 -11.91 -10.21
CA ILE A 161 -8.49 -12.97 -10.62
C ILE A 161 -8.42 -13.05 -12.15
N GLN A 162 -9.57 -13.08 -12.83
CA GLN A 162 -9.62 -13.11 -14.30
C GLN A 162 -9.02 -11.85 -14.92
N TRP A 163 -9.26 -10.69 -14.33
CA TRP A 163 -8.62 -9.45 -14.75
C TRP A 163 -7.11 -9.52 -14.54
N ALA A 164 -6.63 -9.93 -13.36
CA ALA A 164 -5.20 -9.99 -13.06
C ALA A 164 -4.45 -10.99 -13.96
N SER A 165 -5.07 -12.08 -14.40
CA SER A 165 -4.44 -13.05 -15.31
C SER A 165 -4.17 -12.48 -16.71
N LYS A 166 -5.01 -11.54 -17.16
CA LYS A 166 -4.89 -10.87 -18.47
C LYS A 166 -3.98 -9.64 -18.45
N ASN A 167 -3.54 -9.20 -17.27
CA ASN A 167 -2.73 -7.99 -17.13
C ASN A 167 -1.31 -8.33 -16.66
N GLN A 168 -0.32 -7.65 -17.25
CA GLN A 168 1.09 -7.76 -16.85
C GLN A 168 1.38 -6.94 -15.59
N GLN A 169 0.71 -5.80 -15.43
CA GLN A 169 0.78 -4.92 -14.26
C GLN A 169 -0.62 -4.75 -13.69
N THR A 170 -0.75 -4.84 -12.36
CA THR A 170 -2.07 -4.75 -11.71
C THR A 170 -2.20 -3.53 -10.79
N ILE A 171 -1.15 -2.73 -10.66
CA ILE A 171 -1.13 -1.49 -9.90
C ILE A 171 -1.44 -0.31 -10.84
N PRO A 172 -2.35 0.61 -10.47
CA PRO A 172 -3.03 0.76 -9.18
C PRO A 172 -4.40 0.07 -9.05
N SER A 173 -4.89 -0.05 -7.82
CA SER A 173 -6.32 -0.27 -7.49
C SER A 173 -6.94 0.99 -6.86
N THR A 174 -8.08 0.86 -6.15
CA THR A 174 -8.70 1.93 -5.35
C THR A 174 -9.07 1.45 -3.95
N ILE A 175 -9.25 2.35 -2.98
CA ILE A 175 -9.74 1.98 -1.63
C ILE A 175 -11.09 1.28 -1.70
N GLY A 176 -12.01 1.78 -2.54
CA GLY A 176 -13.33 1.17 -2.76
C GLY A 176 -13.24 -0.22 -3.40
N ASP A 177 -12.23 -0.48 -4.23
CA ASP A 177 -11.95 -1.82 -4.75
C ASP A 177 -11.48 -2.76 -3.64
N GLU A 178 -10.51 -2.33 -2.81
CA GLU A 178 -9.94 -3.18 -1.76
C GLU A 178 -10.99 -3.58 -0.70
N LEU A 179 -11.93 -2.68 -0.36
CA LEU A 179 -13.05 -2.98 0.55
C LEU A 179 -13.97 -4.11 0.03
N LYS A 180 -13.93 -4.42 -1.27
CA LYS A 180 -14.79 -5.44 -1.90
C LYS A 180 -14.13 -6.83 -1.99
N PHE A 181 -12.80 -6.91 -2.09
CA PHE A 181 -12.13 -8.19 -2.33
C PHE A 181 -10.90 -8.48 -1.46
N ASN A 182 -10.36 -7.51 -0.73
CA ASN A 182 -9.18 -7.72 0.11
C ASN A 182 -9.59 -8.27 1.49
N PRO A 183 -9.24 -9.51 1.86
CA PRO A 183 -9.69 -10.11 3.12
C PRO A 183 -9.32 -9.28 4.36
N PHE A 184 -8.16 -8.62 4.33
CA PHE A 184 -7.69 -7.79 5.44
C PHE A 184 -8.45 -6.47 5.58
N MET A 185 -9.03 -5.95 4.49
CA MET A 185 -9.93 -4.79 4.53
C MET A 185 -11.39 -5.20 4.87
N ARG A 186 -11.65 -6.50 5.00
CA ARG A 186 -12.99 -7.10 5.14
C ARG A 186 -13.17 -7.89 6.44
N VAL A 187 -12.30 -7.67 7.43
CA VAL A 187 -12.30 -8.37 8.73
C VAL A 187 -13.61 -8.23 9.52
N ASN A 188 -14.45 -7.24 9.18
CA ASN A 188 -15.77 -7.04 9.78
C ASN A 188 -16.89 -7.87 9.13
N VAL A 189 -16.64 -8.47 7.96
CA VAL A 189 -17.64 -9.20 7.17
C VAL A 189 -17.81 -10.62 7.70
N ASP A 190 -19.06 -11.09 7.81
CA ASP A 190 -19.41 -12.39 8.41
C ASP A 190 -18.80 -13.59 7.66
N SER A 191 -18.69 -13.53 6.34
CA SER A 191 -18.01 -14.57 5.54
C SER A 191 -16.55 -14.73 5.96
N VAL A 192 -15.84 -13.63 6.16
CA VAL A 192 -14.43 -13.60 6.57
C VAL A 192 -14.29 -14.09 8.02
N LYS A 193 -15.13 -13.60 8.93
CA LYS A 193 -15.21 -14.07 10.33
C LYS A 193 -15.43 -15.58 10.43
N LYS A 194 -16.36 -16.10 9.63
CA LYS A 194 -16.65 -17.53 9.55
C LYS A 194 -15.46 -18.33 9.03
N ALA A 195 -14.77 -17.83 8.00
CA ALA A 195 -13.59 -18.49 7.43
C ALA A 195 -12.42 -18.57 8.43
N THR A 196 -12.27 -17.58 9.31
CA THR A 196 -11.24 -17.59 10.36
C THR A 196 -11.69 -18.26 11.65
N GLY A 197 -12.99 -18.51 11.84
CA GLY A 197 -13.55 -18.98 13.11
C GLY A 197 -13.45 -17.96 14.24
N LYS A 198 -13.35 -16.66 13.91
CA LYS A 198 -13.15 -15.55 14.85
C LYS A 198 -14.26 -14.50 14.67
N ASN A 199 -14.67 -13.84 15.74
CA ASN A 199 -15.72 -12.81 15.69
C ASN A 199 -15.18 -11.40 15.90
N ASP A 200 -14.17 -11.25 16.75
CA ASP A 200 -13.50 -9.97 16.96
C ASP A 200 -12.63 -9.60 15.74
N PRO A 201 -12.77 -8.40 15.14
CA PRO A 201 -12.06 -8.02 13.92
C PRO A 201 -10.52 -8.02 14.05
N ILE A 202 -9.99 -7.76 15.25
CA ILE A 202 -8.55 -7.80 15.49
C ILE A 202 -8.08 -9.26 15.54
N GLU A 203 -8.83 -10.15 16.18
CA GLU A 203 -8.56 -11.59 16.12
C GLU A 203 -8.66 -12.14 14.68
N VAL A 204 -9.65 -11.69 13.91
CA VAL A 204 -9.81 -12.05 12.48
C VAL A 204 -8.59 -11.58 11.68
N MET A 205 -8.13 -10.34 11.89
CA MET A 205 -6.92 -9.79 11.25
C MET A 205 -5.68 -10.67 11.52
N GLY A 206 -5.47 -11.05 12.79
CA GLY A 206 -4.38 -11.94 13.17
C GLY A 206 -4.49 -13.33 12.55
N ALA A 207 -5.69 -13.93 12.58
CA ALA A 207 -5.94 -15.23 11.99
C ALA A 207 -5.70 -15.25 10.47
N LEU A 208 -6.22 -14.26 9.73
CA LEU A 208 -5.97 -14.12 8.29
C LEU A 208 -4.48 -14.00 8.00
N ARG A 209 -3.75 -13.26 8.82
CA ARG A 209 -2.31 -13.05 8.63
C ARG A 209 -1.56 -14.37 8.73
N GLU A 210 -1.85 -15.18 9.74
CA GLU A 210 -1.25 -16.50 9.95
C GLU A 210 -1.66 -17.50 8.87
N MET A 211 -2.93 -17.50 8.47
CA MET A 211 -3.40 -18.32 7.35
C MET A 211 -2.61 -17.98 6.08
N LYS A 212 -2.44 -16.69 5.75
CA LYS A 212 -1.69 -16.26 4.57
C LYS A 212 -0.19 -16.51 4.67
N ASN A 213 0.39 -16.49 5.87
CA ASN A 213 1.80 -16.81 6.08
C ASN A 213 2.10 -18.28 5.72
N ASN A 214 1.13 -19.17 5.93
CA ASN A 214 1.23 -20.60 5.69
C ASN A 214 0.58 -21.07 4.37
N PHE A 215 -0.03 -20.15 3.62
CA PHE A 215 -0.69 -20.43 2.35
C PHE A 215 0.32 -20.65 1.22
N LYS A 216 0.14 -21.74 0.46
CA LYS A 216 1.01 -22.14 -0.64
C LYS A 216 0.31 -21.98 -1.99
#